data_AF-A0A2A5DDI6-F1
#
_entry.id   AF-A0A2A5DDI6-F1
#
_cell.length_a   1.000
_cell.length_b   1.000
_cell.length_c   1.000
_cell.angle_alpha   90.00
_cell.angle_beta   90.00
_cell.angle_gamma   90.00
#
_symmetry.space_group_name_H-M   'P 1'
#
loop_
_entity.id
_entity.type
_entity.pdbx_description
1 polymer ?
#
loop_
_entity_poly.entity_id
_entity_poly.type
_entity_poly.pdbx_seq_one_letter_code
_entity_poly.pdbx_strand_id
1 'polypeptide(L)'
;MLTFLLAVVSLAPLGFQEPEPPAPDASEAPEVVIEEISAEEAAAAIKQALKGKDDAVIVATLETVGLIPSKLVTKETAKALKSKSQDVVLAGLQALRYNTDKSSLDLLLKAKAYKQITKDPKAAEAYAYALGQKADKKCLKILTDGLVGTSSLSSEVLKAKVSAIGRIRHKDAVEAIIDFTKTTGRGGRARGGVRNMMKEAERSLMVLTGADVGSSTADWQEWWYDSKGSFKMSQQEWPLDGRAQRQWDTLWMTPKEKEEAAKSARNQRDKNREGDSDSSEEGARPPKRDKKDGK
;
A
#
# COMPACT_ATOMS: atom_id res chain seq x y z
N MET A 1 47.43 33.02 -26.73
CA MET A 1 48.83 33.25 -27.17
C MET A 1 49.75 32.96 -26.01
N LEU A 2 50.86 32.27 -26.31
CA LEU A 2 52.10 32.12 -25.54
C LEU A 2 52.09 31.31 -24.22
N THR A 3 52.37 30.02 -24.42
CA THR A 3 53.48 29.24 -23.82
C THR A 3 54.70 30.02 -23.31
N PHE A 4 55.26 29.61 -22.16
CA PHE A 4 56.69 29.33 -21.86
C PHE A 4 56.78 28.88 -20.37
N LEU A 5 56.98 27.61 -20.00
CA LEU A 5 58.19 26.75 -20.05
C LEU A 5 59.33 27.27 -19.17
N LEU A 6 59.53 26.67 -17.98
CA LEU A 6 60.87 26.51 -17.41
C LEU A 6 60.93 25.31 -16.46
N ALA A 7 61.75 24.35 -16.86
CA ALA A 7 62.15 23.17 -16.11
C ALA A 7 63.36 23.51 -15.24
N VAL A 8 63.40 22.96 -14.02
CA VAL A 8 64.65 22.79 -13.26
C VAL A 8 64.72 21.33 -12.83
N VAL A 9 65.74 20.67 -13.35
CA VAL A 9 66.22 19.35 -12.96
C VAL A 9 66.96 19.50 -11.62
N SER A 10 66.68 18.62 -10.65
CA SER A 10 67.65 18.34 -9.58
C SER A 10 67.67 16.85 -9.23
N LEU A 11 68.90 16.39 -9.04
CA LEU A 11 69.39 15.03 -8.93
C LEU A 11 69.12 14.42 -7.55
N ALA A 12 68.83 13.12 -7.51
CA ALA A 12 68.60 12.32 -6.31
C ALA A 12 69.84 12.19 -5.40
N PRO A 13 69.63 11.76 -4.14
CA PRO A 13 70.31 10.54 -3.72
C PRO A 13 69.34 9.51 -3.11
N LEU A 14 69.67 8.25 -3.40
CA LEU A 14 69.15 7.02 -2.80
C LEU A 14 69.27 7.06 -1.28
N GLY A 15 68.19 6.74 -0.57
CA GLY A 15 68.25 6.46 0.85
C GLY A 15 66.88 6.18 1.43
N PHE A 16 66.70 4.94 1.91
CA PHE A 16 65.67 4.52 2.86
C PHE A 16 64.21 4.59 2.39
N GLN A 17 63.67 3.41 2.08
CA GLN A 17 62.24 3.16 1.92
C GLN A 17 61.61 3.11 3.32
N GLU A 18 61.13 4.27 3.77
CA GLU A 18 60.28 4.42 4.95
C GLU A 18 58.86 3.95 4.58
N PRO A 19 58.21 3.10 5.40
CA PRO A 19 56.88 2.60 5.11
C PRO A 19 55.88 3.75 5.07
N GLU A 20 55.12 3.85 3.96
CA GLU A 20 54.12 4.90 3.75
C GLU A 20 53.19 5.03 4.97
N PRO A 21 53.03 6.24 5.54
CA PRO A 21 51.94 6.50 6.47
C PRO A 21 50.62 6.29 5.72
N PRO A 22 49.62 5.64 6.35
CA PRO A 22 48.34 5.39 5.72
C PRO A 22 47.74 6.69 5.22
N ALA A 23 47.18 6.64 4.00
CA ALA A 23 46.52 7.73 3.33
C ALA A 23 45.58 8.49 4.29
N PRO A 24 45.55 9.84 4.23
CA PRO A 24 44.60 10.62 5.01
C PRO A 24 43.19 10.15 4.67
N ASP A 25 42.46 9.74 5.71
CA ASP A 25 41.09 9.29 5.63
C ASP A 25 40.29 10.22 4.71
N ALA A 26 39.77 9.63 3.64
CA ALA A 26 38.92 10.30 2.70
C ALA A 26 37.72 10.85 3.47
N SER A 27 37.69 12.18 3.57
CA SER A 27 36.59 13.03 3.96
C SER A 27 35.33 12.27 4.40
N GLU A 28 35.03 12.36 5.70
CA GLU A 28 33.66 12.32 6.18
C GLU A 28 32.81 13.17 5.23
N ALA A 29 32.08 12.50 4.34
CA ALA A 29 30.95 13.11 3.68
C ALA A 29 30.05 13.59 4.80
N PRO A 30 29.66 14.88 4.85
CA PRO A 30 28.79 15.36 5.89
C PRO A 30 27.55 14.47 5.92
N GLU A 31 27.37 13.74 7.02
CA GLU A 31 26.11 13.06 7.30
C GLU A 31 25.03 14.12 7.13
N VAL A 32 24.18 13.94 6.12
CA VAL A 32 23.00 14.76 5.94
C VAL A 32 22.14 14.47 7.15
N VAL A 33 22.24 15.32 8.17
CA VAL A 33 21.32 15.37 9.30
C VAL A 33 19.96 15.71 8.71
N ILE A 34 19.17 14.68 8.43
CA ILE A 34 17.74 14.84 8.19
C ILE A 34 17.20 15.32 9.53
N GLU A 35 16.88 16.61 9.65
CA GLU A 35 16.19 17.12 10.84
C GLU A 35 14.91 16.29 11.03
N GLU A 36 14.92 15.39 12.01
CA GLU A 36 13.72 14.67 12.42
C GLU A 36 12.72 15.70 12.93
N ILE A 37 11.76 16.07 12.08
CA ILE A 37 10.68 16.98 12.46
C ILE A 37 10.04 16.43 13.73
N SER A 38 10.11 17.21 14.81
CA SER A 38 9.57 16.76 16.09
C SER A 38 8.04 16.62 15.99
N ALA A 39 7.46 15.77 16.84
CA ALA A 39 6.01 15.58 16.86
C ALA A 39 5.23 16.88 17.17
N GLU A 40 5.85 17.81 17.90
CA GLU A 40 5.26 19.11 18.22
C GLU A 40 5.28 20.05 17.01
N GLU A 41 6.41 20.12 16.30
CA GLU A 41 6.53 20.88 15.06
C GLU A 41 5.60 20.34 13.97
N ALA A 42 5.51 19.01 13.83
CA ALA A 42 4.58 18.35 12.93
C ALA A 42 3.12 18.72 13.23
N ALA A 43 2.72 18.65 14.50
CA ALA A 43 1.37 19.02 14.92
C ALA A 43 1.10 20.52 14.72
N ALA A 44 2.09 21.39 14.99
CA ALA A 44 2.01 22.82 14.76
C ALA A 44 1.86 23.15 13.27
N ALA A 45 2.64 22.49 12.40
CA ALA A 45 2.58 22.63 10.95
C ALA A 45 1.19 22.24 10.41
N ILE A 46 0.66 21.08 10.81
CA ILE A 46 -0.71 20.64 10.43
C ILE A 46 -1.75 21.67 10.90
N LYS A 47 -1.65 22.11 12.16
CA LYS A 47 -2.58 23.09 12.72
C LYS A 47 -2.52 24.43 11.99
N GLN A 48 -1.33 24.86 11.55
CA GLN A 48 -1.15 26.09 10.78
C GLN A 48 -1.68 25.94 9.36
N ALA A 49 -1.35 24.84 8.69
CA ALA A 49 -1.85 24.55 7.34
C ALA A 49 -3.38 24.53 7.31
N LEU A 50 -4.03 23.88 8.28
CA LEU A 50 -5.49 23.82 8.40
C LEU A 50 -6.17 25.18 8.68
N LYS A 51 -5.42 26.19 9.16
CA LYS A 51 -5.92 27.58 9.27
C LYS A 51 -5.80 28.33 7.94
N GLY A 52 -4.89 27.89 7.08
CA GLY A 52 -4.77 28.38 5.71
C GLY A 52 -6.02 28.06 4.89
N LYS A 53 -6.13 28.71 3.73
CA LYS A 53 -7.20 28.47 2.76
C LYS A 53 -6.75 27.65 1.55
N ASP A 54 -5.47 27.26 1.53
CA ASP A 54 -4.88 26.53 0.42
C ASP A 54 -4.92 25.02 0.69
N ASP A 55 -5.86 24.35 0.02
CA ASP A 55 -6.04 22.91 0.12
C ASP A 55 -4.78 22.13 -0.31
N ALA A 56 -4.01 22.63 -1.28
CA ALA A 56 -2.79 21.96 -1.76
C ALA A 56 -1.71 21.95 -0.68
N VAL A 57 -1.54 23.08 0.02
CA VAL A 57 -0.61 23.17 1.17
C VAL A 57 -1.05 22.26 2.31
N ILE A 58 -2.36 22.18 2.58
CA ILE A 58 -2.91 21.27 3.59
C ILE A 58 -2.59 19.81 3.24
N VAL A 59 -2.89 19.39 2.01
CA VAL A 59 -2.65 18.02 1.53
C VAL A 59 -1.16 17.68 1.64
N ALA A 60 -0.27 18.52 1.08
CA ALA A 60 1.18 18.30 1.14
C ALA A 60 1.71 18.20 2.58
N THR A 61 1.19 19.04 3.49
CA THR A 61 1.55 18.99 4.91
C THR A 61 1.10 17.67 5.54
N LEU A 62 -0.13 17.22 5.29
CA LEU A 62 -0.66 15.96 5.81
C LEU A 62 0.12 14.75 5.28
N GLU A 63 0.55 14.77 4.02
CA GLU A 63 1.35 13.71 3.41
C GLU A 63 2.78 13.65 3.98
N THR A 64 3.36 14.81 4.29
CA THR A 64 4.76 14.89 4.76
C THR A 64 4.88 14.57 6.24
N VAL A 65 4.05 15.20 7.09
CA VAL A 65 4.19 15.09 8.56
C VAL A 65 3.07 14.31 9.24
N GLY A 66 1.97 13.99 8.52
CA GLY A 66 0.81 13.31 9.12
C GLY A 66 1.06 11.84 9.49
N LEU A 67 2.13 11.23 8.97
CA LEU A 67 2.54 9.86 9.27
C LEU A 67 3.36 9.75 10.57
N ILE A 68 3.86 10.88 11.11
CA ILE A 68 4.69 10.89 12.32
C ILE A 68 3.89 10.31 13.50
N PRO A 69 4.39 9.26 14.17
CA PRO A 69 3.64 8.55 15.20
C PRO A 69 3.54 9.38 16.47
N SER A 70 2.43 10.09 16.64
CA SER A 70 2.15 10.85 17.84
C SER A 70 0.66 11.11 18.02
N LYS A 71 0.21 11.06 19.27
CA LYS A 71 -1.13 11.48 19.69
C LYS A 71 -1.44 12.93 19.33
N LEU A 72 -0.44 13.82 19.32
CA LEU A 72 -0.63 15.22 18.95
C LEU A 72 -0.88 15.35 17.44
N VAL A 73 -0.04 14.69 16.64
CA VAL A 73 -0.14 14.66 15.17
C VAL A 73 -1.49 14.09 14.75
N THR A 74 -1.84 12.88 15.21
CA THR A 74 -3.12 12.23 14.88
C THR A 74 -4.33 13.08 15.26
N LYS A 75 -4.31 13.74 16.43
CA LYS A 75 -5.39 14.64 16.86
C LYS A 75 -5.57 15.84 15.93
N GLU A 76 -4.48 16.44 15.47
CA GLU A 76 -4.54 17.55 14.53
C GLU A 76 -4.92 17.07 13.11
N THR A 77 -4.35 15.97 12.63
CA THR A 77 -4.73 15.29 11.37
C THR A 77 -6.23 14.99 11.32
N ALA A 78 -6.82 14.52 12.42
CA ALA A 78 -8.25 14.22 12.48
C ALA A 78 -9.18 15.44 12.29
N LYS A 79 -8.66 16.67 12.42
CA LYS A 79 -9.44 17.88 12.09
C LYS A 79 -9.61 18.05 10.58
N ALA A 80 -8.66 17.59 9.77
CA ALA A 80 -8.77 17.59 8.31
C ALA A 80 -10.00 16.82 7.81
N LEU A 81 -10.41 15.78 8.54
CA LEU A 81 -11.62 15.00 8.26
C LEU A 81 -12.92 15.83 8.31
N LYS A 82 -12.91 17.03 8.89
CA LYS A 82 -14.04 17.96 8.95
C LYS A 82 -14.06 18.97 7.79
N SER A 83 -13.05 18.95 6.93
CA SER A 83 -12.97 19.85 5.78
C SER A 83 -14.13 19.63 4.82
N LYS A 84 -14.48 20.69 4.09
CA LYS A 84 -15.39 20.61 2.94
C LYS A 84 -14.67 20.10 1.68
N SER A 85 -13.35 20.27 1.63
CA SER A 85 -12.51 19.82 0.53
C SER A 85 -12.31 18.31 0.59
N GLN A 86 -12.64 17.62 -0.50
CA GLN A 86 -12.52 16.17 -0.60
C GLN A 86 -11.06 15.72 -0.51
N ASP A 87 -10.14 16.46 -1.15
CA ASP A 87 -8.71 16.12 -1.18
C ASP A 87 -8.10 16.20 0.22
N VAL A 88 -8.47 17.21 1.01
CA VAL A 88 -8.05 17.36 2.41
C VAL A 88 -8.59 16.22 3.28
N VAL A 89 -9.83 15.79 3.06
CA VAL A 89 -10.42 14.65 3.78
C VAL A 89 -9.69 13.35 3.43
N LEU A 90 -9.39 13.12 2.14
CA LEU A 90 -8.66 11.95 1.68
C LEU A 90 -7.24 11.91 2.24
N ALA A 91 -6.51 13.02 2.19
CA ALA A 91 -5.17 13.14 2.78
C ALA A 91 -5.20 12.87 4.29
N GLY A 92 -6.20 13.42 5.00
CA GLY A 92 -6.38 13.15 6.43
C GLY A 92 -6.67 11.67 6.74
N LEU A 93 -7.49 11.01 5.91
CA LEU A 93 -7.76 9.57 6.04
C LEU A 93 -6.51 8.73 5.76
N GLN A 94 -5.73 9.05 4.73
CA GLN A 94 -4.50 8.35 4.40
C GLN A 94 -3.44 8.53 5.50
N ALA A 95 -3.25 9.74 6.00
CA ALA A 95 -2.35 10.00 7.11
C ALA A 95 -2.75 9.18 8.35
N LEU A 96 -4.03 9.20 8.76
CA LEU A 96 -4.50 8.40 9.90
C LEU A 96 -4.40 6.88 9.67
N ARG A 97 -4.63 6.43 8.43
CA ARG A 97 -4.50 5.02 8.05
C ARG A 97 -3.09 4.50 8.33
N TYR A 98 -2.07 5.20 7.87
CA TYR A 98 -0.68 4.75 7.94
C TYR A 98 0.06 5.20 9.20
N ASN A 99 -0.49 6.13 9.98
CA ASN A 99 0.08 6.52 11.27
C ASN A 99 0.02 5.35 12.28
N THR A 100 1.14 5.02 12.91
CA THR A 100 1.23 3.85 13.81
C THR A 100 0.78 4.14 15.25
N ASP A 101 0.46 5.39 15.60
CA ASP A 101 -0.04 5.75 16.93
C ASP A 101 -1.43 5.15 17.19
N LYS A 102 -1.63 4.59 18.40
CA LYS A 102 -2.86 3.89 18.81
C LYS A 102 -4.11 4.79 18.79
N SER A 103 -3.95 6.09 19.01
CA SER A 103 -5.07 7.04 19.04
C SER A 103 -5.68 7.29 17.65
N SER A 104 -4.98 6.94 16.57
CA SER A 104 -5.51 6.98 15.20
C SER A 104 -6.78 6.15 15.05
N LEU A 105 -6.85 4.97 15.68
CA LEU A 105 -8.04 4.10 15.67
C LEU A 105 -9.24 4.79 16.31
N ASP A 106 -9.08 5.34 17.52
CA ASP A 106 -10.20 6.00 18.23
C ASP A 106 -10.75 7.20 17.45
N LEU A 107 -9.87 7.92 16.73
CA LEU A 107 -10.25 9.03 15.88
C LEU A 107 -10.98 8.56 14.61
N LEU A 108 -10.51 7.47 13.99
CA LEU A 108 -11.18 6.84 12.85
C LEU A 108 -12.57 6.29 13.24
N LEU A 109 -12.73 5.66 14.41
CA LEU A 109 -14.03 5.18 14.89
C LEU A 109 -15.04 6.31 15.10
N LYS A 110 -14.59 7.49 15.54
CA LYS A 110 -15.41 8.71 15.66
C LYS A 110 -15.75 9.32 14.30
N ALA A 111 -14.92 9.09 13.27
CA ALA A 111 -15.07 9.69 11.96
C ALA A 111 -16.35 9.26 11.21
N LYS A 112 -16.98 8.13 11.61
CA LYS A 112 -18.27 7.69 11.03
C LYS A 112 -19.39 8.73 11.09
N ALA A 113 -19.32 9.68 12.04
CA ALA A 113 -20.32 10.73 12.21
C ALA A 113 -20.21 11.84 11.14
N TYR A 114 -19.13 11.85 10.37
CA TYR A 114 -18.83 12.88 9.39
C TYR A 114 -19.51 12.57 8.05
N LYS A 115 -20.40 13.47 7.61
CA LYS A 115 -21.18 13.31 6.37
C LYS A 115 -20.30 13.29 5.13
N GLN A 116 -19.21 14.05 5.12
CA GLN A 116 -18.23 14.09 4.04
C GLN A 116 -17.50 12.76 3.82
N ILE A 117 -17.39 11.92 4.86
CA ILE A 117 -16.80 10.57 4.73
C ILE A 117 -17.84 9.56 4.25
N THR A 118 -19.08 9.67 4.74
CA THR A 118 -20.13 8.66 4.48
C THR A 118 -20.88 8.87 3.16
N LYS A 119 -20.95 10.11 2.66
CA LYS A 119 -21.66 10.44 1.42
C LYS A 119 -20.78 10.39 0.18
N ASP A 120 -19.49 10.70 0.32
CA ASP A 120 -18.58 10.68 -0.81
C ASP A 120 -18.01 9.27 -1.00
N PRO A 121 -18.18 8.64 -2.18
CA PRO A 121 -17.71 7.28 -2.41
C PRO A 121 -16.20 7.10 -2.23
N LYS A 122 -15.38 8.08 -2.66
CA LYS A 122 -13.91 7.97 -2.54
C LYS A 122 -13.48 8.07 -1.07
N ALA A 123 -14.06 9.00 -0.32
CA ALA A 123 -13.79 9.12 1.11
C ALA A 123 -14.29 7.88 1.89
N ALA A 124 -15.45 7.33 1.53
CA ALA A 124 -15.97 6.11 2.14
C ALA A 124 -15.06 4.90 1.87
N GLU A 125 -14.53 4.78 0.65
CA GLU A 125 -13.57 3.75 0.27
C GLU A 125 -12.27 3.89 1.07
N ALA A 126 -11.66 5.07 1.07
CA ALA A 126 -10.43 5.36 1.83
C ALA A 126 -10.63 5.11 3.33
N TYR A 127 -11.80 5.45 3.87
CA TYR A 127 -12.15 5.21 5.27
C TYR A 127 -12.27 3.72 5.60
N ALA A 128 -12.88 2.93 4.73
CA ALA A 128 -12.96 1.48 4.91
C ALA A 128 -11.56 0.86 4.97
N TYR A 129 -10.66 1.23 4.06
CA TYR A 129 -9.26 0.77 4.11
C TYR A 129 -8.51 1.28 5.35
N ALA A 130 -8.76 2.52 5.79
CA ALA A 130 -8.16 3.05 7.02
C ALA A 130 -8.54 2.21 8.25
N LEU A 131 -9.82 1.83 8.36
CA LEU A 131 -10.29 0.94 9.42
C LEU A 131 -9.70 -0.47 9.30
N GLY A 132 -9.62 -1.01 8.08
CA GLY A 132 -9.00 -2.30 7.79
C GLY A 132 -7.51 -2.34 8.14
N GLN A 133 -6.78 -1.25 7.93
CA GLN A 133 -5.36 -1.14 8.29
C GLN A 133 -5.13 -1.27 9.79
N LYS A 134 -6.07 -0.80 10.62
CA LYS A 134 -5.99 -0.94 12.07
C LYS A 134 -6.38 -2.34 12.56
N ALA A 135 -7.10 -3.11 11.74
CA ALA A 135 -7.47 -4.50 11.97
C ALA A 135 -8.14 -4.81 13.34
N ASP A 136 -8.75 -3.81 13.98
CA ASP A 136 -9.37 -3.96 15.30
C ASP A 136 -10.83 -4.43 15.20
N LYS A 137 -11.26 -5.31 16.12
CA LYS A 137 -12.63 -5.84 16.20
C LYS A 137 -13.68 -4.74 16.22
N LYS A 138 -13.42 -3.59 16.85
CA LYS A 138 -14.35 -2.45 16.95
C LYS A 138 -14.71 -1.88 15.58
N CYS A 139 -13.85 -2.04 14.57
CA CYS A 139 -14.10 -1.61 13.21
C CYS A 139 -15.22 -2.43 12.54
N LEU A 140 -15.45 -3.68 12.94
CA LEU A 140 -16.44 -4.57 12.31
C LEU A 140 -17.82 -3.95 12.26
N LYS A 141 -18.29 -3.35 13.37
CA LYS A 141 -19.62 -2.71 13.42
C LYS A 141 -19.80 -1.62 12.36
N ILE A 142 -18.73 -0.92 11.98
CA ILE A 142 -18.77 0.14 10.97
C ILE A 142 -18.63 -0.45 9.55
N LEU A 143 -17.76 -1.45 9.40
CA LEU A 143 -17.50 -2.08 8.11
C LEU A 143 -18.71 -2.89 7.62
N THR A 144 -19.42 -3.58 8.52
CA THR A 144 -20.63 -4.35 8.19
C THR A 144 -21.88 -3.51 8.00
N ASP A 145 -21.87 -2.25 8.45
CA ASP A 145 -23.01 -1.34 8.27
C ASP A 145 -23.29 -1.09 6.77
N GLY A 146 -24.52 -1.34 6.34
CA GLY A 146 -24.93 -1.26 4.93
C GLY A 146 -24.24 -2.26 3.99
N LEU A 147 -23.43 -3.20 4.48
CA LEU A 147 -22.75 -4.20 3.66
C LEU A 147 -23.75 -5.17 2.99
N VAL A 148 -24.86 -5.45 3.68
CA VAL A 148 -25.93 -6.33 3.23
C VAL A 148 -27.20 -5.51 2.94
N GLY A 149 -27.89 -5.84 1.84
CA GLY A 149 -29.26 -5.35 1.56
C GLY A 149 -29.39 -3.88 1.14
N THR A 150 -28.29 -3.12 1.02
CA THR A 150 -28.33 -1.69 0.71
C THR A 150 -27.78 -1.40 -0.69
N SER A 151 -28.64 -0.94 -1.60
CA SER A 151 -28.27 -0.59 -2.99
C SER A 151 -27.52 0.75 -3.13
N SER A 152 -27.15 1.40 -2.01
CA SER A 152 -26.60 2.77 -2.03
C SER A 152 -25.08 2.84 -2.01
N LEU A 153 -24.38 1.74 -1.76
CA LEU A 153 -22.92 1.70 -1.77
C LEU A 153 -22.40 1.41 -3.19
N SER A 154 -21.32 2.10 -3.59
CA SER A 154 -20.63 1.79 -4.83
C SER A 154 -19.87 0.47 -4.74
N SER A 155 -19.50 -0.10 -5.89
CA SER A 155 -18.80 -1.38 -5.93
C SER A 155 -17.42 -1.30 -5.27
N GLU A 156 -16.77 -0.14 -5.36
CA GLU A 156 -15.46 0.17 -4.82
C GLU A 156 -15.51 0.23 -3.28
N VAL A 157 -16.52 0.89 -2.72
CA VAL A 157 -16.73 0.95 -1.26
C VAL A 157 -17.04 -0.46 -0.71
N LEU A 158 -17.83 -1.26 -1.42
CA LEU A 158 -18.10 -2.65 -1.02
C LEU A 158 -16.84 -3.49 -1.04
N LYS A 159 -16.02 -3.43 -2.10
CA LYS A 159 -14.72 -4.10 -2.15
C LYS A 159 -13.85 -3.70 -0.97
N ALA A 160 -13.70 -2.40 -0.73
CA ALA A 160 -12.87 -1.89 0.34
C ALA A 160 -13.32 -2.38 1.72
N LYS A 161 -14.63 -2.41 1.97
CA LYS A 161 -15.21 -2.97 3.21
C LYS A 161 -14.91 -4.46 3.35
N VAL A 162 -15.11 -5.26 2.30
CA VAL A 162 -14.85 -6.70 2.32
C VAL A 162 -13.36 -6.99 2.57
N SER A 163 -12.46 -6.34 1.83
CA SER A 163 -11.01 -6.50 2.04
C SER A 163 -10.61 -6.05 3.45
N ALA A 164 -11.16 -4.94 3.95
CA ALA A 164 -10.89 -4.45 5.30
C ALA A 164 -11.36 -5.43 6.38
N ILE A 165 -12.52 -6.07 6.21
CA ILE A 165 -12.99 -7.12 7.11
C ILE A 165 -12.05 -8.33 7.07
N GLY A 166 -11.51 -8.68 5.90
CA GLY A 166 -10.52 -9.75 5.71
C GLY A 166 -9.25 -9.61 6.56
N ARG A 167 -8.92 -8.40 7.02
CA ARG A 167 -7.78 -8.15 7.93
C ARG A 167 -8.11 -8.30 9.40
N ILE A 168 -9.38 -8.23 9.77
CA ILE A 168 -9.80 -8.28 11.17
C ILE A 168 -9.83 -9.75 11.60
N ARG A 169 -8.80 -10.18 12.35
CA ARG A 169 -8.61 -11.56 12.82
C ARG A 169 -9.63 -11.93 13.92
N HIS A 170 -10.90 -12.01 13.56
CA HIS A 170 -11.99 -12.34 14.47
C HIS A 170 -13.04 -13.22 13.77
N LYS A 171 -13.66 -14.15 14.50
CA LYS A 171 -14.68 -15.06 13.96
C LYS A 171 -15.83 -14.31 13.28
N ASP A 172 -16.33 -13.26 13.93
CA ASP A 172 -17.37 -12.37 13.40
C ASP A 172 -17.01 -11.74 12.03
N ALA A 173 -15.72 -11.61 11.69
CA ALA A 173 -15.30 -11.14 10.38
C ALA A 173 -15.58 -12.17 9.28
N VAL A 174 -15.34 -13.46 9.57
CA VAL A 174 -15.69 -14.57 8.67
C VAL A 174 -17.20 -14.61 8.48
N GLU A 175 -17.96 -14.55 9.57
CA GLU A 175 -19.42 -14.52 9.52
C GLU A 175 -19.96 -13.36 8.69
N ALA A 176 -19.40 -12.16 8.87
CA ALA A 176 -19.78 -10.98 8.12
C ALA A 176 -19.55 -11.14 6.60
N ILE A 177 -18.43 -11.73 6.18
CA ILE A 177 -18.15 -11.95 4.76
C ILE A 177 -19.06 -13.06 4.20
N ILE A 178 -19.29 -14.15 4.93
CA ILE A 178 -20.23 -15.21 4.52
C ILE A 178 -21.66 -14.66 4.40
N ASP A 179 -22.10 -13.81 5.32
CA ASP A 179 -23.42 -13.18 5.22
C ASP A 179 -23.53 -12.21 4.04
N PHE A 180 -22.44 -11.50 3.74
CA PHE A 180 -22.37 -10.68 2.53
C PHE A 180 -22.56 -11.53 1.26
N THR A 181 -21.87 -12.68 1.14
CA THR A 181 -21.99 -13.53 -0.06
C THR A 181 -23.39 -14.12 -0.27
N LYS A 182 -24.15 -14.40 0.80
CA LYS A 182 -25.57 -14.83 0.69
C LYS A 182 -26.41 -13.85 -0.11
N THR A 183 -26.12 -12.56 0.02
CA THR A 183 -26.91 -11.50 -0.60
C THR A 183 -26.47 -11.17 -2.02
N THR A 184 -25.25 -11.55 -2.38
CA THR A 184 -24.74 -11.41 -3.75
C THR A 184 -25.16 -12.57 -4.67
N GLY A 185 -25.51 -13.74 -4.09
CA GLY A 185 -25.86 -14.97 -4.83
C GLY A 185 -27.34 -15.25 -5.10
N ARG A 186 -28.29 -14.55 -4.44
CA ARG A 186 -29.73 -14.84 -4.59
C ARG A 186 -30.28 -14.21 -5.90
N GLY A 187 -30.57 -15.06 -6.88
CA GLY A 187 -30.92 -14.72 -8.28
C GLY A 187 -32.15 -13.84 -8.53
N GLY A 188 -32.12 -12.57 -8.11
CA GLY A 188 -33.16 -11.60 -8.45
C GLY A 188 -32.61 -10.18 -8.47
N ARG A 189 -32.36 -9.65 -9.66
CA ARG A 189 -32.13 -8.20 -9.92
C ARG A 189 -30.91 -7.54 -9.27
N ALA A 190 -29.89 -8.29 -8.85
CA ALA A 190 -28.59 -7.69 -8.54
C ALA A 190 -27.94 -7.17 -9.84
N ARG A 191 -28.10 -5.88 -10.12
CA ARG A 191 -27.48 -5.19 -11.27
C ARG A 191 -25.97 -5.41 -11.25
N GLY A 192 -25.45 -6.15 -12.23
CA GLY A 192 -24.10 -6.10 -12.83
C GLY A 192 -22.85 -6.08 -11.93
N GLY A 193 -22.74 -5.17 -10.96
CA GLY A 193 -21.54 -4.92 -10.16
C GLY A 193 -21.33 -5.88 -8.98
N VAL A 194 -22.42 -6.43 -8.41
CA VAL A 194 -22.35 -7.29 -7.22
C VAL A 194 -21.88 -8.72 -7.54
N ARG A 195 -22.12 -9.20 -8.77
CA ARG A 195 -21.73 -10.55 -9.23
C ARG A 195 -20.21 -10.79 -9.24
N ASN A 196 -19.42 -9.72 -9.33
CA ASN A 196 -17.96 -9.77 -9.34
C ASN A 196 -17.33 -9.55 -7.94
N MET A 197 -18.14 -9.47 -6.87
CA MET A 197 -17.63 -9.29 -5.49
C MET A 197 -17.14 -10.59 -4.86
N MET A 198 -17.53 -11.75 -5.41
CA MET A 198 -17.10 -13.03 -4.87
C MET A 198 -15.59 -13.19 -4.86
N LYS A 199 -14.87 -12.66 -5.85
CA LYS A 199 -13.38 -12.69 -5.85
C LYS A 199 -12.77 -11.96 -4.66
N GLU A 200 -13.39 -10.86 -4.22
CA GLU A 200 -12.88 -10.11 -3.07
C GLU A 200 -13.24 -10.79 -1.76
N ALA A 201 -14.45 -11.38 -1.69
CA ALA A 201 -14.90 -12.17 -0.55
C ALA A 201 -14.04 -13.43 -0.38
N GLU A 202 -13.83 -14.19 -1.46
CA GLU A 202 -12.97 -15.37 -1.53
C GLU A 202 -11.56 -15.04 -1.04
N ARG A 203 -10.90 -14.03 -1.63
CA ARG A 203 -9.56 -13.61 -1.18
C ARG A 203 -9.53 -13.29 0.31
N SER A 204 -10.51 -12.53 0.79
CA SER A 204 -10.59 -12.14 2.20
C SER A 204 -10.84 -13.34 3.12
N LEU A 205 -11.67 -14.30 2.69
CA LEU A 205 -11.93 -15.54 3.42
C LEU A 205 -10.71 -16.46 3.43
N MET A 206 -9.99 -16.59 2.32
CA MET A 206 -8.73 -17.34 2.25
C MET A 206 -7.70 -16.76 3.22
N VAL A 207 -7.52 -15.43 3.22
CA VAL A 207 -6.62 -14.76 4.17
C VAL A 207 -7.04 -15.03 5.62
N LEU A 208 -8.35 -14.95 5.93
CA LEU A 208 -8.87 -15.19 7.28
C LEU A 208 -8.73 -16.65 7.72
N THR A 209 -9.04 -17.59 6.85
CA THR A 209 -9.33 -18.98 7.23
C THR A 209 -8.26 -19.97 6.80
N GLY A 210 -7.48 -19.64 5.77
CA GLY A 210 -6.53 -20.54 5.12
C GLY A 210 -7.19 -21.59 4.24
N ALA A 211 -8.53 -21.64 4.22
CA ALA A 211 -9.27 -22.55 3.34
C ALA A 211 -9.33 -21.96 1.93
N ASP A 212 -9.19 -22.83 0.93
CA ASP A 212 -9.50 -22.52 -0.45
C ASP A 212 -10.68 -23.40 -0.88
N VAL A 213 -11.87 -22.78 -0.89
CA VAL A 213 -13.14 -23.43 -1.26
C VAL A 213 -13.57 -22.99 -2.67
N GLY A 214 -12.72 -22.24 -3.38
CA GLY A 214 -13.01 -21.67 -4.69
C GLY A 214 -14.00 -20.51 -4.67
N SER A 215 -14.69 -20.28 -5.79
CA SER A 215 -15.51 -19.07 -6.00
C SER A 215 -17.01 -19.26 -5.72
N SER A 216 -17.42 -20.46 -5.30
CA SER A 216 -18.83 -20.79 -5.06
C SER A 216 -19.32 -20.25 -3.72
N THR A 217 -20.35 -19.41 -3.75
CA THR A 217 -21.03 -18.93 -2.54
C THR A 217 -21.61 -20.06 -1.70
N ALA A 218 -22.13 -21.12 -2.33
CA ALA A 218 -22.76 -22.23 -1.61
C ALA A 218 -21.70 -23.05 -0.85
N ASP A 219 -20.59 -23.36 -1.51
CA ASP A 219 -19.52 -24.18 -0.96
C ASP A 219 -18.87 -23.47 0.25
N TRP A 220 -18.67 -22.15 0.16
CA TRP A 220 -18.20 -21.34 1.30
C TRP A 220 -19.19 -21.34 2.48
N GLN A 221 -20.49 -21.38 2.23
CA GLN A 221 -21.51 -21.45 3.29
C GLN A 221 -21.52 -22.82 3.96
N GLU A 222 -21.46 -23.90 3.18
CA GLU A 222 -21.38 -25.27 3.67
C GLU A 222 -20.11 -25.48 4.49
N TRP A 223 -18.95 -25.12 3.93
CA TRP A 223 -17.67 -25.16 4.64
C TRP A 223 -17.72 -24.40 5.96
N TRP A 224 -18.31 -23.20 5.97
CA TRP A 224 -18.42 -22.41 7.19
C TRP A 224 -19.36 -23.07 8.21
N TYR A 225 -20.49 -23.61 7.76
CA TYR A 225 -21.43 -24.33 8.64
C TYR A 225 -20.73 -25.50 9.35
N ASP A 226 -19.98 -26.30 8.60
CA ASP A 226 -19.27 -27.47 9.11
C ASP A 226 -18.09 -27.10 10.02
N SER A 227 -17.35 -26.04 9.65
CA SER A 227 -16.13 -25.64 10.34
C SER A 227 -16.39 -24.71 11.54
N LYS A 228 -17.54 -24.00 11.60
CA LYS A 228 -17.78 -22.92 12.57
C LYS A 228 -17.63 -23.36 14.02
N GLY A 229 -17.97 -24.60 14.37
CA GLY A 229 -17.87 -25.11 15.74
C GLY A 229 -16.43 -25.30 16.22
N SER A 230 -15.54 -25.72 15.33
CA SER A 230 -14.14 -26.07 15.64
C SER A 230 -13.13 -25.04 15.14
N PHE A 231 -13.57 -24.05 14.36
CA PHE A 231 -12.70 -23.07 13.72
C PHE A 231 -11.88 -22.25 14.72
N LYS A 232 -10.56 -22.25 14.53
CA LYS A 232 -9.60 -21.45 15.28
C LYS A 232 -8.98 -20.39 14.38
N MET A 233 -9.11 -19.13 14.78
CA MET A 233 -8.53 -18.01 14.05
C MET A 233 -7.01 -17.98 14.25
N SER A 234 -6.25 -17.98 13.16
CA SER A 234 -4.79 -17.77 13.24
C SER A 234 -4.47 -16.30 13.53
N GLN A 235 -3.37 -16.07 14.25
CA GLN A 235 -2.87 -14.72 14.53
C GLN A 235 -2.27 -14.05 13.30
N GLN A 236 -1.66 -14.84 12.42
CA GLN A 236 -1.08 -14.38 11.15
C GLN A 236 -2.06 -14.59 10.00
N GLU A 237 -1.96 -13.71 9.01
CA GLU A 237 -2.66 -13.83 7.72
C GLU A 237 -2.18 -15.09 6.99
N TRP A 238 -3.11 -15.86 6.41
CA TRP A 238 -2.74 -16.99 5.57
C TRP A 238 -2.21 -16.50 4.23
N PRO A 239 -1.11 -17.08 3.71
CA PRO A 239 -0.59 -16.71 2.41
C PRO A 239 -1.57 -17.11 1.31
N LEU A 240 -1.66 -16.25 0.31
CA LEU A 240 -2.35 -16.47 -0.95
C LEU A 240 -1.34 -16.89 -2.01
N ASP A 241 -1.85 -17.35 -3.16
CA ASP A 241 -1.02 -17.74 -4.29
C ASP A 241 -0.71 -16.56 -5.23
N GLY A 242 0.46 -16.62 -5.86
CA GLY A 242 0.89 -15.80 -7.00
C GLY A 242 0.36 -14.36 -7.05
N ARG A 243 -0.62 -14.12 -7.92
CA ARG A 243 -1.18 -12.79 -8.18
C ARG A 243 -2.07 -12.29 -7.04
N ALA A 244 -2.80 -13.18 -6.36
CA ALA A 244 -3.72 -12.80 -5.30
C ALA A 244 -2.95 -12.23 -4.09
N GLN A 245 -1.82 -12.86 -3.73
CA GLN A 245 -0.91 -12.35 -2.70
C GLN A 245 -0.42 -10.94 -3.02
N ARG A 246 0.10 -10.73 -4.24
CA ARG A 246 0.60 -9.39 -4.66
C ARG A 246 -0.48 -8.32 -4.61
N GLN A 247 -1.70 -8.65 -5.03
CA GLN A 247 -2.82 -7.72 -4.98
C GLN A 247 -3.19 -7.38 -3.53
N TRP A 248 -3.20 -8.37 -2.65
CA TRP A 248 -3.43 -8.20 -1.23
C TRP A 248 -2.36 -7.30 -0.61
N ASP A 249 -1.08 -7.63 -0.79
CA ASP A 249 0.03 -6.87 -0.20
C ASP A 249 0.04 -5.42 -0.68
N THR A 250 -0.12 -5.21 -1.99
CA THR A 250 -0.17 -3.85 -2.59
C THR A 250 -1.29 -3.00 -2.00
N LEU A 251 -2.41 -3.62 -1.64
CA LEU A 251 -3.54 -2.91 -1.04
C LEU A 251 -3.15 -2.29 0.30
N TRP A 252 -2.31 -2.98 1.07
CA TRP A 252 -1.98 -2.67 2.46
C TRP A 252 -0.62 -2.00 2.66
N MET A 253 0.20 -1.94 1.62
CA MET A 253 1.46 -1.20 1.61
C MET A 253 1.24 0.29 1.90
N THR A 254 2.18 0.86 2.65
CA THR A 254 2.39 2.29 2.83
C THR A 254 2.81 2.97 1.52
N PRO A 255 2.66 4.29 1.39
CA PRO A 255 3.15 5.02 0.22
C PRO A 255 4.65 4.80 -0.04
N LYS A 256 5.46 4.76 1.02
CA LYS A 256 6.91 4.51 0.94
C LYS A 256 7.22 3.11 0.41
N GLU A 257 6.57 2.08 0.94
CA GLU A 257 6.74 0.69 0.46
C GLU A 257 6.33 0.54 -1.02
N LYS A 258 5.26 1.24 -1.45
CA LYS A 258 4.85 1.24 -2.86
C LYS A 258 5.89 1.87 -3.77
N GLU A 259 6.50 2.98 -3.35
CA GLU A 259 7.56 3.65 -4.10
C GLU A 259 8.80 2.76 -4.22
N GLU A 260 9.21 2.12 -3.13
CA GLU A 260 10.34 1.18 -3.11
C GLU A 260 10.07 -0.06 -3.98
N ALA A 261 8.85 -0.62 -3.93
CA ALA A 261 8.43 -1.71 -4.81
C ALA A 261 8.44 -1.30 -6.30
N ALA A 262 8.03 -0.06 -6.61
CA ALA A 262 8.07 0.45 -7.98
C ALA A 262 9.51 0.66 -8.48
N LYS A 263 10.39 1.20 -7.63
CA LYS A 263 11.82 1.39 -7.95
C LYS A 263 12.52 0.05 -8.20
N SER A 264 12.31 -0.93 -7.34
CA SER A 264 12.92 -2.27 -7.51
C SER A 264 12.42 -2.98 -8.77
N ALA A 265 11.12 -2.89 -9.09
CA ALA A 265 10.56 -3.44 -10.32
C ALA A 265 11.13 -2.78 -11.59
N ARG A 266 11.40 -1.47 -11.54
CA ARG A 266 12.05 -0.75 -12.65
C ARG A 266 13.49 -1.22 -12.84
N ASN A 267 14.28 -1.25 -11.77
CA ASN A 267 15.67 -1.70 -11.82
C ASN A 267 15.81 -3.14 -12.33
N GLN A 268 14.86 -4.03 -11.99
CA GLN A 268 14.88 -5.40 -12.48
C GLN A 268 14.60 -5.49 -13.99
N ARG A 269 13.69 -4.65 -14.51
CA ARG A 269 13.41 -4.59 -15.96
C ARG A 269 14.62 -4.08 -16.74
N ASP A 270 15.31 -3.08 -16.20
CA ASP A 270 16.49 -2.49 -16.84
C ASP A 270 17.64 -3.52 -16.90
N LYS A 271 17.89 -4.26 -15.80
CA LYS A 271 18.86 -5.38 -15.78
C LYS A 271 18.54 -6.48 -16.79
N ASN A 272 17.26 -6.86 -16.91
CA ASN A 272 16.86 -7.88 -17.87
C ASN A 272 17.00 -7.41 -19.33
N ARG A 273 16.92 -6.09 -19.58
CA ARG A 273 17.08 -5.50 -20.91
C ARG A 273 18.55 -5.42 -21.32
N GLU A 274 19.45 -5.15 -20.37
CA GLU A 274 20.90 -5.14 -20.59
C GLU A 274 21.48 -6.56 -20.79
N GLY A 275 20.90 -7.57 -20.13
CA GLY A 275 21.30 -8.98 -20.32
C GLY A 275 20.89 -9.59 -21.67
N ASP A 276 19.91 -9.01 -22.36
CA ASP A 276 19.41 -9.51 -23.66
C ASP A 276 20.17 -8.87 -24.85
N SER A 277 20.93 -7.79 -24.61
CA SER A 277 21.72 -7.11 -25.66
C SER A 277 23.10 -7.73 -25.94
N ASP A 278 23.55 -8.70 -25.14
CA ASP A 278 24.90 -9.29 -25.24
C ASP A 278 24.88 -10.77 -25.71
N SER A 279 23.74 -11.26 -26.22
CA SER A 279 23.60 -12.65 -26.71
C SER A 279 23.09 -12.79 -28.15
N SER A 280 22.98 -11.70 -28.90
CA SER A 280 22.55 -11.71 -30.31
C SER A 280 23.68 -11.49 -31.31
N GLU A 281 24.86 -12.05 -31.05
CA GLU A 281 25.94 -12.11 -32.05
C GLU A 281 26.59 -13.50 -32.13
N GLU A 282 25.79 -14.57 -32.36
CA GLU A 282 26.26 -15.68 -33.20
C GLU A 282 25.14 -16.64 -33.66
N GLY A 283 24.95 -16.70 -34.98
CA GLY A 283 24.61 -17.95 -35.68
C GLY A 283 23.15 -18.41 -35.75
N ALA A 284 22.45 -18.05 -36.83
CA ALA A 284 21.83 -19.01 -37.76
C ALA A 284 20.95 -18.29 -38.80
N ARG A 285 21.50 -18.07 -40.00
CA ARG A 285 20.67 -17.85 -41.20
C ARG A 285 19.90 -19.16 -41.49
N PRO A 286 18.57 -19.15 -41.64
CA PRO A 286 17.86 -20.33 -42.11
C PRO A 286 18.26 -20.64 -43.57
N PRO A 287 18.45 -21.92 -43.94
CA PRO A 287 18.85 -22.29 -45.29
C PRO A 287 17.72 -21.96 -46.29
N LYS A 288 18.11 -21.39 -47.43
CA LYS A 288 17.23 -21.13 -48.57
C LYS A 288 16.66 -22.45 -49.09
N ARG A 289 15.33 -22.53 -49.19
CA ARG A 289 14.62 -23.62 -49.88
C ARG A 289 14.93 -23.54 -51.38
N ASP A 290 15.64 -24.53 -51.89
CA ASP A 290 15.73 -24.78 -53.32
C ASP A 290 14.38 -25.28 -53.84
N LYS A 291 13.79 -24.51 -54.77
CA LYS A 291 12.70 -24.97 -55.63
C LYS A 291 13.29 -25.96 -56.62
N LYS A 292 12.95 -27.24 -56.47
CA LYS A 292 13.15 -28.25 -57.50
C LYS A 292 11.84 -28.41 -58.26
N ASP A 293 11.82 -27.87 -59.46
CA ASP A 293 10.77 -28.13 -60.45
C ASP A 293 10.89 -29.60 -60.90
N GLY A 294 9.84 -30.38 -60.63
CA GLY A 294 9.65 -31.71 -61.16
C GLY A 294 8.59 -31.66 -62.26
N LYS A 295 9.02 -31.98 -63.48
CA LYS A 295 8.18 -32.38 -64.62
C LYS A 295 7.69 -33.81 -64.42
#